data_AF-A0A8S1R6X3-F1
#
_entry.id   AF-A0A8S1R6X3-F1
#
_cell.length_a   1.000
_cell.length_b   1.000
_cell.length_c   1.000
_cell.angle_alpha   90.00
_cell.angle_beta   90.00
_cell.angle_gamma   90.00
#
_symmetry.space_group_name_H-M   'P 1'
#
loop_
_entity.id
_entity.type
_entity.pdbx_description
1 polymer ?
#
loop_
_entity_poly.entity_id
_entity_poly.type
_entity_poly.pdbx_seq_one_letter_code
_entity_poly.pdbx_strand_id
1 'polypeptide(L)'
;MFSNQSKNTIVNLIKDVVKGEKEVEILKQSLILQISDNNVSYQTCFLHLAYEKDRITRNDLEVFLQNQQIRFDVREISLLKYTTYQDFLDLMLPNNQIFLKQYQQKQMNYNNPNSDILNLIGKVLGKNIEIIRKIQAYLDSLILRFDKSSLLNFLCPQSEKNTPVFLQLLKNLNLDISFEDVICAMRRLDKDQDSDVNRFDWEEILKCPKPPKSNQGSIGNLQKQIIKQQSSKSIHRSESRQKTDQENINSNRNVHFSLMKSSTKSLKKQTSLIEEQILEFQLHLITIGKLNEEVDQIKLELSSRADYSISQAFSFFDLDVDGSIGLQDLKLGFLQLGIDVNDFIIRSLLHNYSTHHSQTQWDFTDFQSLFPESKQTLNSYNGQFTYETKKIMKMLIYKYLEIIKYRKESTQQLALDIKNIDIIFNFIDLDQDGIITQDDFKVLDLKSKHVLLFFQSFKDYPYQITYKQFQKYFI
;
A
#
# COMPACT_ATOMS: atom_id res chain seq x y z
N MET A 1 21.25 -26.51 -11.97
CA MET A 1 20.02 -25.95 -12.58
C MET A 1 18.82 -26.37 -11.75
N PHE A 2 17.90 -25.44 -11.44
CA PHE A 2 16.66 -25.75 -10.73
C PHE A 2 15.77 -26.69 -11.57
N SER A 3 15.31 -27.80 -11.00
CA SER A 3 14.37 -28.69 -11.67
C SER A 3 13.03 -27.97 -11.93
N ASN A 4 12.36 -28.28 -13.04
CA ASN A 4 11.05 -27.69 -13.37
C ASN A 4 10.04 -27.87 -12.25
N GLN A 5 10.09 -29.01 -11.55
CA GLN A 5 9.22 -29.28 -10.42
C GLN A 5 9.42 -28.28 -9.27
N SER A 6 10.66 -27.86 -9.02
CA SER A 6 10.98 -26.95 -7.91
C SER A 6 10.66 -25.50 -8.24
N LYS A 7 10.84 -25.10 -9.50
CA LYS A 7 10.31 -23.84 -10.03
C LYS A 7 8.79 -23.79 -9.84
N ASN A 8 8.08 -24.86 -10.18
CA ASN A 8 6.64 -24.95 -9.99
C ASN A 8 6.24 -24.88 -8.51
N THR A 9 7.03 -25.46 -7.60
CA THR A 9 6.79 -25.35 -6.15
C THR A 9 6.93 -23.91 -5.66
N ILE A 10 7.96 -23.18 -6.09
CA ILE A 10 8.16 -21.75 -5.75
C ILE A 10 7.03 -20.89 -6.34
N VAL A 11 6.66 -21.15 -7.59
CA VAL A 11 5.52 -20.50 -8.26
C VAL A 11 4.24 -20.65 -7.46
N ASN A 12 3.93 -21.88 -7.02
CA ASN A 12 2.71 -22.16 -6.28
C ASN A 12 2.74 -21.56 -4.87
N LEU A 13 3.91 -21.57 -4.22
CA LEU A 13 4.14 -20.86 -2.95
C LEU A 13 3.76 -19.39 -3.09
N ILE A 14 4.32 -18.69 -4.08
CA ILE A 14 4.08 -17.25 -4.25
C ILE A 14 2.60 -16.99 -4.57
N LYS A 15 2.00 -17.77 -5.47
CA LYS A 15 0.56 -17.65 -5.80
C LYS A 15 -0.34 -17.81 -4.58
N ASP A 16 -0.06 -18.81 -3.76
CA ASP A 16 -0.86 -19.08 -2.55
C ASP A 16 -0.65 -18.02 -1.48
N VAL A 17 0.56 -17.46 -1.35
CA VAL A 17 0.84 -16.32 -0.47
C VAL A 17 0.07 -15.08 -0.90
N VAL A 18 0.18 -14.70 -2.19
CA VAL A 18 -0.54 -13.53 -2.75
C VAL A 18 -2.04 -13.68 -2.57
N LYS A 19 -2.59 -14.84 -2.93
CA LYS A 19 -4.02 -15.13 -2.76
C LYS A 19 -4.43 -15.04 -1.30
N GLY A 20 -3.63 -15.61 -0.40
CA GLY A 20 -3.87 -15.57 1.04
C GLY A 20 -3.88 -14.14 1.59
N GLU A 21 -2.89 -13.32 1.21
CA GLU A 21 -2.80 -11.92 1.65
C GLU A 21 -4.00 -11.09 1.17
N LYS A 22 -4.45 -11.27 -0.07
CA LYS A 22 -5.68 -10.62 -0.56
C LYS A 22 -6.90 -10.99 0.27
N GLU A 23 -7.05 -12.28 0.58
CA GLU A 23 -8.14 -12.77 1.42
C GLU A 23 -8.06 -12.20 2.86
N VAL A 24 -6.85 -12.06 3.41
CA VAL A 24 -6.63 -11.40 4.71
C VAL A 24 -7.00 -9.92 4.65
N GLU A 25 -6.60 -9.19 3.61
CA GLU A 25 -6.91 -7.77 3.45
C GLU A 25 -8.42 -7.51 3.37
N ILE A 26 -9.18 -8.35 2.64
CA ILE A 26 -10.64 -8.27 2.60
C ILE A 26 -11.25 -8.45 4.00
N LEU A 27 -10.71 -9.38 4.79
CA LEU A 27 -11.17 -9.59 6.17
C LEU A 27 -10.83 -8.41 7.08
N LYS A 28 -9.64 -7.81 6.93
CA LYS A 28 -9.21 -6.61 7.66
C LYS A 28 -10.10 -5.41 7.35
N GLN A 29 -10.45 -5.20 6.09
CA GLN A 29 -11.39 -4.16 5.68
C GLN A 29 -12.78 -4.37 6.29
N SER A 30 -13.28 -5.61 6.26
CA SER A 30 -14.55 -5.96 6.90
C SER A 30 -14.53 -5.71 8.41
N LEU A 31 -13.39 -6.01 9.07
CA LEU A 31 -13.19 -5.77 10.49
C LEU A 31 -13.21 -4.28 10.83
N ILE A 32 -12.60 -3.41 10.01
CA ILE A 32 -12.65 -1.95 10.22
C ILE A 32 -14.08 -1.44 10.21
N LEU A 33 -14.88 -1.87 9.23
CA LEU A 33 -16.27 -1.44 9.12
C LEU A 33 -17.04 -1.82 10.39
N GLN A 34 -16.92 -3.07 10.83
CA GLN A 34 -17.60 -3.54 12.05
C GLN A 34 -17.12 -2.84 13.33
N ILE A 35 -15.82 -2.58 13.46
CA ILE A 35 -15.27 -1.85 14.61
C ILE A 35 -15.81 -0.42 14.64
N SER A 36 -15.88 0.23 13.48
CA SER A 36 -16.38 1.60 13.34
C SER A 36 -17.88 1.69 13.64
N ASP A 37 -18.69 0.79 13.06
CA ASP A 37 -20.15 0.76 13.21
C ASP A 37 -20.58 0.50 14.66
N ASN A 38 -19.85 -0.36 15.37
CA ASN A 38 -20.14 -0.70 16.76
C ASN A 38 -19.42 0.23 17.76
N ASN A 39 -18.69 1.23 17.27
CA ASN A 39 -17.94 2.19 18.09
C ASN A 39 -17.01 1.49 19.12
N VAL A 40 -16.34 0.42 18.67
CA VAL A 40 -15.34 -0.33 19.44
C VAL A 40 -13.95 0.18 19.05
N SER A 41 -12.98 0.13 19.95
CA SER A 41 -11.58 0.45 19.62
C SER A 41 -10.76 -0.83 19.44
N TYR A 42 -9.72 -0.78 18.60
CA TYR A 42 -8.76 -1.89 18.51
C TYR A 42 -8.03 -2.12 19.85
N GLN A 43 -7.88 -1.08 20.68
CA GLN A 43 -7.33 -1.23 22.02
C GLN A 43 -8.20 -2.13 22.88
N THR A 44 -9.52 -1.98 22.84
CA THR A 44 -10.43 -2.87 23.58
C THR A 44 -10.38 -4.30 23.03
N CYS A 45 -10.33 -4.46 21.71
CA CYS A 45 -10.14 -5.78 21.10
C CYS A 45 -8.83 -6.45 21.55
N PHE A 46 -7.74 -5.67 21.60
CA PHE A 46 -6.44 -6.14 22.10
C PHE A 46 -6.54 -6.57 23.56
N LEU A 47 -7.10 -5.72 24.43
CA LEU A 47 -7.25 -6.03 25.86
C LEU A 47 -8.21 -7.19 26.13
N HIS A 48 -9.16 -7.44 25.23
CA HIS A 48 -10.03 -8.62 25.31
C HIS A 48 -9.26 -9.92 25.00
N LEU A 49 -8.18 -9.84 24.22
CA LEU A 49 -7.29 -10.98 23.97
C LEU A 49 -6.20 -11.08 25.03
N ALA A 50 -5.61 -9.96 25.45
CA ALA A 50 -4.50 -9.88 26.38
C ALA A 50 -4.98 -10.01 27.84
N TYR A 51 -4.95 -11.22 28.40
CA TYR A 51 -5.30 -11.44 29.81
C TYR A 51 -4.28 -10.77 30.75
N GLU A 52 -3.00 -10.81 30.37
CA GLU A 52 -1.94 -9.98 30.94
C GLU A 52 -1.99 -8.60 30.23
N LYS A 53 -2.35 -7.53 30.97
CA LYS A 53 -2.84 -6.24 30.46
C LYS A 53 -2.01 -5.52 29.38
N ASP A 54 -0.76 -5.92 29.16
CA ASP A 54 0.21 -5.25 28.30
C ASP A 54 0.65 -6.08 27.09
N ARG A 55 0.30 -7.36 27.02
CA ARG A 55 0.70 -8.24 25.91
C ARG A 55 -0.27 -9.39 25.67
N ILE A 56 -0.44 -9.77 24.42
CA ILE A 56 -1.11 -11.03 24.09
C ILE A 56 -0.10 -12.15 24.26
N THR A 57 -0.30 -13.01 25.27
CA THR A 57 0.57 -14.16 25.47
C THR A 57 0.22 -15.27 24.46
N ARG A 58 1.14 -16.22 24.32
CA ARG A 58 0.87 -17.43 23.53
C ARG A 58 -0.36 -18.19 24.04
N ASN A 59 -0.50 -18.30 25.36
CA ASN A 59 -1.63 -19.01 25.97
C ASN A 59 -2.95 -18.30 25.67
N ASP A 60 -2.95 -16.96 25.66
CA ASP A 60 -4.13 -16.17 25.30
C ASP A 60 -4.60 -16.46 23.87
N LEU A 61 -3.67 -16.48 22.90
CA LEU A 61 -3.97 -16.86 21.52
C LEU A 61 -4.47 -18.30 21.42
N GLU A 62 -3.85 -19.24 22.13
CA GLU A 62 -4.28 -20.65 22.12
C GLU A 62 -5.73 -20.79 22.59
N VAL A 63 -6.08 -20.17 23.72
CA VAL A 63 -7.44 -20.17 24.27
C VAL A 63 -8.41 -19.50 23.30
N PHE A 64 -8.06 -18.32 22.77
CA PHE A 64 -8.92 -17.61 21.83
C PHE A 64 -9.18 -18.43 20.55
N LEU A 65 -8.13 -18.99 19.94
CA LEU A 65 -8.24 -19.79 18.73
C LEU A 65 -9.03 -21.08 18.96
N GLN A 66 -8.87 -21.73 20.13
CA GLN A 66 -9.68 -22.89 20.51
C GLN A 66 -11.17 -22.53 20.64
N ASN A 67 -11.47 -21.40 21.28
CA ASN A 67 -12.84 -20.90 21.41
C ASN A 67 -13.47 -20.58 20.03
N GLN A 68 -12.66 -20.07 19.09
CA GLN A 68 -13.05 -19.81 17.71
C GLN A 68 -13.03 -21.07 16.82
N GLN A 69 -12.74 -22.25 17.37
CA GLN A 69 -12.65 -23.53 16.66
C GLN A 69 -11.62 -23.54 15.51
N ILE A 70 -10.57 -22.73 15.63
CA ILE A 70 -9.52 -22.61 14.62
C ILE A 70 -8.42 -23.62 14.93
N ARG A 71 -8.07 -24.46 13.96
CA ARG A 71 -6.99 -25.44 14.10
C ARG A 71 -5.62 -24.80 13.95
N PHE A 72 -4.74 -25.04 14.91
CA PHE A 72 -3.37 -24.55 14.91
C PHE A 72 -2.37 -25.58 15.45
N ASP A 73 -1.11 -25.42 15.07
CA ASP A 73 0.07 -26.02 15.73
C ASP A 73 0.77 -24.94 16.58
N VAL A 74 1.38 -25.37 17.68
CA VAL A 74 2.27 -24.59 18.55
C VAL A 74 3.28 -23.76 17.75
N ARG A 75 3.82 -24.34 16.68
CA ARG A 75 4.79 -23.69 15.80
C ARG A 75 4.17 -22.54 15.01
N GLU A 76 2.93 -22.69 14.57
CA GLU A 76 2.21 -21.67 13.79
C GLU A 76 1.92 -20.45 14.66
N ILE A 77 1.51 -20.66 15.91
CA ILE A 77 1.30 -19.55 16.86
C ILE A 77 2.60 -18.82 17.17
N SER A 78 3.70 -19.56 17.33
CA SER A 78 5.01 -18.95 17.60
C SER A 78 5.49 -18.05 16.45
N LEU A 79 5.09 -18.36 15.21
CA LEU A 79 5.42 -17.57 14.03
C LEU A 79 4.55 -16.34 13.83
N LEU A 80 3.42 -16.24 14.53
CA LEU A 80 2.65 -15.02 14.54
C LEU A 80 3.47 -13.87 15.19
N LYS A 81 4.41 -14.14 16.13
CA LYS A 81 5.27 -13.11 16.78
C LYS A 81 4.55 -11.95 17.49
N TYR A 82 3.22 -11.84 17.40
CA TYR A 82 2.49 -10.66 17.82
C TYR A 82 2.20 -10.68 19.32
N THR A 83 3.03 -9.97 20.09
CA THR A 83 2.88 -9.88 21.55
C THR A 83 2.46 -8.50 22.01
N THR A 84 2.83 -7.45 21.26
CA THR A 84 2.55 -6.07 21.63
C THR A 84 1.26 -5.54 20.99
N TYR A 85 0.77 -4.39 21.47
CA TYR A 85 -0.36 -3.71 20.83
C TYR A 85 -0.05 -3.29 19.39
N GLN A 86 1.18 -2.84 19.12
CA GLN A 86 1.58 -2.44 17.77
C GLN A 86 1.55 -3.64 16.82
N ASP A 87 2.11 -4.76 17.26
CA ASP A 87 2.04 -6.03 16.54
C ASP A 87 0.60 -6.45 16.21
N PHE A 88 -0.31 -6.29 17.17
CA PHE A 88 -1.73 -6.56 16.98
C PHE A 88 -2.35 -5.63 15.93
N LEU A 89 -2.03 -4.34 15.96
CA LEU A 89 -2.50 -3.39 14.95
C LEU A 89 -1.98 -3.74 13.56
N ASP A 90 -0.71 -4.11 13.43
CA ASP A 90 -0.12 -4.51 12.14
C ASP A 90 -0.78 -5.77 11.58
N LEU A 91 -1.18 -6.68 12.46
CA LEU A 91 -1.92 -7.88 12.11
C LEU A 91 -3.38 -7.62 11.74
N MET A 92 -4.03 -6.63 12.34
CA MET A 92 -5.48 -6.42 12.21
C MET A 92 -5.88 -5.32 11.23
N LEU A 93 -4.99 -4.37 10.96
CA LEU A 93 -5.25 -3.25 10.05
C LEU A 93 -4.72 -3.52 8.64
N PRO A 94 -5.39 -3.02 7.60
CA PRO A 94 -4.89 -3.02 6.24
C PRO A 94 -3.55 -2.30 6.14
N ASN A 95 -2.65 -2.88 5.34
CA ASN A 95 -1.30 -2.34 5.21
C ASN A 95 -1.26 -1.01 4.45
N ASN A 96 -2.25 -0.75 3.59
CA ASN A 96 -2.39 0.49 2.82
C ASN A 96 -2.93 1.68 3.64
N GLN A 97 -3.14 1.51 4.95
CA GLN A 97 -3.80 2.52 5.79
C GLN A 97 -2.96 2.91 7.01
N ILE A 98 -1.74 3.40 6.77
CA ILE A 98 -0.84 3.96 7.81
C ILE A 98 -1.58 5.00 8.68
N PHE A 99 -2.44 5.82 8.06
CA PHE A 99 -3.25 6.81 8.75
C PHE A 99 -4.26 6.20 9.74
N LEU A 100 -4.83 5.03 9.44
CA LEU A 100 -5.74 4.35 10.36
C LEU A 100 -4.98 3.78 11.56
N LYS A 101 -3.73 3.32 11.38
CA LYS A 101 -2.87 2.93 12.51
C LYS A 101 -2.68 4.10 13.48
N GLN A 102 -2.34 5.28 12.96
CA GLN A 102 -2.15 6.48 13.78
C GLN A 102 -3.44 7.01 14.42
N TYR A 103 -4.57 6.89 13.73
CA TYR A 103 -5.88 7.30 14.25
C TYR A 103 -6.35 6.39 15.38
N GLN A 104 -6.23 5.07 15.21
CA GLN A 104 -6.67 4.07 16.19
C GLN A 104 -5.84 4.13 17.47
N GLN A 105 -4.56 4.49 17.41
CA GLN A 105 -3.73 4.73 18.60
C GLN A 105 -4.25 5.86 19.51
N LYS A 106 -5.08 6.78 19.00
CA LYS A 106 -5.63 7.92 19.77
C LYS A 106 -7.05 7.66 20.30
N GLN A 107 -7.71 6.59 19.87
CA GLN A 107 -9.08 6.27 20.21
C GLN A 107 -9.13 5.47 21.53
N MET A 108 -9.51 6.13 22.62
CA MET A 108 -9.79 5.49 23.92
C MET A 108 -11.29 5.29 24.08
N ASN A 109 -11.86 4.31 23.36
CA ASN A 109 -13.26 3.96 23.52
C ASN A 109 -13.40 2.55 24.12
N TYR A 110 -14.18 2.43 25.20
CA TYR A 110 -14.21 1.25 26.08
C TYR A 110 -15.39 0.31 25.83
N ASN A 111 -16.07 0.42 24.68
CA ASN A 111 -17.11 -0.53 24.33
C ASN A 111 -16.51 -1.92 24.10
N ASN A 112 -17.05 -2.93 24.79
CA ASN A 112 -16.62 -4.31 24.63
C ASN A 112 -16.89 -4.80 23.19
N PRO A 113 -15.96 -5.55 22.58
CA PRO A 113 -16.18 -6.13 21.26
C PRO A 113 -17.33 -7.14 21.32
N ASN A 114 -18.25 -7.05 20.36
CA ASN A 114 -19.32 -8.02 20.20
C ASN A 114 -18.80 -9.34 19.58
N SER A 115 -19.65 -10.37 19.52
CA SER A 115 -19.29 -11.67 18.95
C SER A 115 -18.86 -11.58 17.49
N ASP A 116 -19.42 -10.67 16.71
CA ASP A 116 -19.14 -10.55 15.28
C ASP A 116 -17.74 -10.00 15.02
N ILE A 117 -17.32 -9.00 15.80
CA ILE A 117 -15.95 -8.47 15.80
C ILE A 117 -14.98 -9.57 16.21
N LEU A 118 -15.26 -10.31 17.29
CA LEU A 118 -14.41 -11.41 17.73
C LEU A 118 -14.32 -12.53 16.68
N ASN A 119 -15.42 -12.86 16.01
CA ASN A 119 -15.45 -13.83 14.93
C ASN A 119 -14.61 -13.37 13.72
N LEU A 120 -14.63 -12.06 13.39
CA LEU A 120 -13.80 -11.50 12.32
C LEU A 120 -12.30 -11.50 12.69
N ILE A 121 -11.96 -11.14 13.93
CA ILE A 121 -10.60 -11.28 14.47
C ILE A 121 -10.14 -12.74 14.36
N GLY A 122 -11.00 -13.68 14.75
CA GLY A 122 -10.78 -15.11 14.56
C GLY A 122 -10.49 -15.47 13.11
N LYS A 123 -11.32 -15.02 12.16
CA LYS A 123 -11.11 -15.26 10.73
C LYS A 123 -9.78 -14.69 10.22
N VAL A 124 -9.40 -13.48 10.64
CA VAL A 124 -8.10 -12.88 10.28
C VAL A 124 -6.96 -13.76 10.79
N LEU A 125 -6.97 -14.15 12.07
CA LEU A 125 -5.94 -15.02 12.65
C LEU A 125 -5.89 -16.40 11.98
N GLY A 126 -7.04 -17.03 11.79
CA GLY A 126 -7.15 -18.34 11.15
C GLY A 126 -6.60 -18.32 9.72
N LYS A 127 -6.86 -17.25 8.98
CA LYS A 127 -6.32 -17.09 7.63
C LYS A 127 -4.81 -16.88 7.63
N ASN A 128 -4.29 -16.11 8.57
CA ASN A 128 -2.85 -15.96 8.76
C ASN A 128 -2.16 -17.31 9.05
N ILE A 129 -2.75 -18.12 9.93
CA ILE A 129 -2.27 -19.48 10.25
C ILE A 129 -2.31 -20.39 9.02
N GLU A 130 -3.39 -20.35 8.23
CA GLU A 130 -3.48 -21.13 6.98
C GLU A 130 -2.35 -20.78 6.00
N ILE A 131 -2.04 -19.50 5.85
CA ILE A 131 -0.94 -19.03 4.99
C ILE A 131 0.40 -19.53 5.53
N ILE A 132 0.67 -19.39 6.82
CA ILE A 132 1.89 -19.89 7.47
C ILE A 132 2.06 -21.39 7.20
N ARG A 133 0.99 -22.18 7.38
CA ARG A 133 0.99 -23.62 7.13
C ARG A 133 1.33 -23.98 5.68
N LYS A 134 0.73 -23.27 4.71
CA LYS A 134 1.03 -23.47 3.29
C LYS A 134 2.47 -23.12 2.97
N ILE A 135 2.96 -21.99 3.47
CA ILE A 135 4.36 -21.57 3.29
C ILE A 135 5.29 -22.68 3.80
N GLN A 136 5.08 -23.16 5.02
CA GLN A 136 5.89 -24.24 5.61
C GLN A 136 5.86 -25.52 4.76
N ALA A 137 4.67 -25.95 4.31
CA ALA A 137 4.55 -27.15 3.49
C ALA A 137 5.34 -27.05 2.17
N TYR A 138 5.34 -25.87 1.53
CA TYR A 138 6.15 -25.63 0.33
C TYR A 138 7.65 -25.60 0.64
N LEU A 139 8.05 -24.96 1.74
CA LEU A 139 9.46 -24.88 2.14
C LEU A 139 10.02 -26.25 2.51
N ASP A 140 9.28 -27.06 3.26
CA ASP A 140 9.66 -28.44 3.60
C ASP A 140 9.86 -29.28 2.32
N SER A 141 8.98 -29.12 1.33
CA SER A 141 9.10 -29.77 0.02
C SER A 141 10.34 -29.33 -0.78
N LEU A 142 10.73 -28.05 -0.65
CA LEU A 142 11.93 -27.50 -1.30
C LEU A 142 13.22 -27.93 -0.58
N ILE A 143 13.24 -27.92 0.75
CA ILE A 143 14.40 -28.29 1.58
C ILE A 143 14.77 -29.77 1.40
N LEU A 144 13.79 -30.65 1.17
CA LEU A 144 14.06 -32.06 0.87
C LEU A 144 14.82 -32.27 -0.46
N ARG A 145 14.86 -31.25 -1.33
CA ARG A 145 15.41 -31.36 -2.70
C ARG A 145 16.72 -30.60 -2.89
N PHE A 146 16.96 -29.55 -2.11
CA PHE A 146 18.15 -28.71 -2.24
C PHE A 146 18.78 -28.46 -0.88
N ASP A 147 20.10 -28.28 -0.89
CA ASP A 147 20.78 -27.63 0.21
C ASP A 147 20.29 -26.19 0.36
N LYS A 148 20.14 -25.73 1.61
CA LYS A 148 19.61 -24.40 1.96
C LYS A 148 20.33 -23.27 1.21
N SER A 149 21.64 -23.40 1.00
CA SER A 149 22.48 -22.44 0.26
C SER A 149 22.08 -22.29 -1.20
N SER A 150 21.83 -23.38 -1.92
CA SER A 150 21.43 -23.31 -3.33
C SER A 150 20.04 -22.68 -3.52
N LEU A 151 19.13 -22.93 -2.59
CA LEU A 151 17.79 -22.31 -2.60
C LEU A 151 17.89 -20.80 -2.35
N LEU A 152 18.69 -20.38 -1.37
CA LEU A 152 18.92 -18.97 -1.07
C LEU A 152 19.54 -18.21 -2.24
N ASN A 153 20.59 -18.76 -2.86
CA ASN A 153 21.25 -18.14 -4.00
C ASN A 153 20.32 -17.99 -5.22
N PHE A 154 19.30 -18.83 -5.34
CA PHE A 154 18.31 -18.73 -6.41
C PHE A 154 17.24 -17.68 -6.12
N LEU A 155 16.78 -17.59 -4.87
CA LEU A 155 15.73 -16.65 -4.46
C LEU A 155 16.25 -15.22 -4.29
N CYS A 156 17.52 -15.06 -3.92
CA CYS A 156 18.18 -13.77 -3.73
C CYS A 156 19.57 -13.79 -4.41
N PRO A 157 19.65 -13.53 -5.73
CA PRO A 157 20.93 -13.26 -6.39
C PRO A 157 21.56 -11.98 -5.79
N GLN A 158 22.90 -11.87 -5.77
CA GLN A 158 23.73 -10.90 -5.01
C GLN A 158 23.52 -9.38 -5.27
N SER A 159 22.33 -8.93 -5.62
CA SER A 159 21.97 -7.52 -5.84
C SER A 159 21.64 -6.81 -4.53
N GLU A 160 22.10 -5.57 -4.40
CA GLU A 160 21.87 -4.69 -3.24
C GLU A 160 20.44 -4.12 -3.16
N LYS A 161 19.59 -4.34 -4.19
CA LYS A 161 18.17 -3.96 -4.19
C LYS A 161 17.32 -5.13 -4.70
N ASN A 162 16.42 -5.66 -3.89
CA ASN A 162 15.75 -6.93 -4.19
C ASN A 162 14.35 -6.80 -4.81
N THR A 163 13.65 -5.67 -4.64
CA THR A 163 12.33 -5.47 -5.28
C THR A 163 12.35 -5.67 -6.81
N PRO A 164 13.29 -5.06 -7.56
CA PRO A 164 13.38 -5.26 -9.02
C PRO A 164 13.78 -6.69 -9.39
N VAL A 165 14.60 -7.33 -8.53
CA VAL A 165 15.09 -8.70 -8.71
C VAL A 165 14.00 -9.72 -8.45
N PHE A 166 13.16 -9.49 -7.44
CA PHE A 166 11.99 -10.30 -7.14
C PHE A 166 10.96 -10.17 -8.25
N LEU A 167 10.69 -8.95 -8.74
CA LEU A 167 9.88 -8.73 -9.94
C LEU A 167 10.44 -9.47 -11.16
N GLN A 168 11.76 -9.42 -11.36
CA GLN A 168 12.41 -10.12 -12.47
C GLN A 168 12.36 -11.65 -12.30
N LEU A 169 12.50 -12.17 -11.08
CA LEU A 169 12.31 -13.58 -10.75
C LEU A 169 10.89 -14.03 -11.11
N LEU A 170 9.88 -13.26 -10.71
CA LEU A 170 8.47 -13.55 -11.01
C LEU A 170 8.17 -13.49 -12.52
N LYS A 171 8.72 -12.50 -13.23
CA LYS A 171 8.65 -12.41 -14.69
C LYS A 171 9.31 -13.62 -15.36
N ASN A 172 10.48 -14.04 -14.87
CA ASN A 172 11.19 -15.22 -15.38
C ASN A 172 10.44 -16.53 -15.12
N LEU A 173 9.53 -16.55 -14.16
CA LEU A 173 8.65 -17.67 -13.85
C LEU A 173 7.35 -17.66 -14.68
N ASN A 174 7.18 -16.69 -15.60
CA ASN A 174 5.99 -16.50 -16.44
C ASN A 174 4.69 -16.40 -15.62
N LEU A 175 4.75 -15.71 -14.49
CA LEU A 175 3.58 -15.46 -13.66
C LEU A 175 2.91 -14.14 -14.05
N ASP A 176 1.63 -14.19 -14.41
CA ASP A 176 0.77 -13.00 -14.56
C ASP A 176 0.42 -12.52 -13.15
N ILE A 177 1.31 -11.71 -12.57
CA ILE A 177 1.25 -11.16 -11.21
C ILE A 177 1.31 -9.64 -11.34
N SER A 178 0.34 -8.93 -10.73
CA SER A 178 0.32 -7.47 -10.75
C SER A 178 1.41 -6.90 -9.83
N PHE A 179 1.72 -5.61 -9.95
CA PHE A 179 2.64 -4.96 -9.00
C PHE A 179 2.10 -5.05 -7.56
N GLU A 180 0.80 -4.87 -7.36
CA GLU A 180 0.15 -5.01 -6.04
C GLU A 180 0.31 -6.43 -5.46
N ASP A 181 0.25 -7.46 -6.28
CA ASP A 181 0.50 -8.84 -5.85
C ASP A 181 1.94 -9.02 -5.34
N VAL A 182 2.89 -8.36 -5.99
CA VAL A 182 4.29 -8.38 -5.56
C VAL A 182 4.45 -7.70 -4.22
N ILE A 183 3.85 -6.52 -4.04
CA ILE A 183 3.86 -5.81 -2.77
C ILE A 183 3.21 -6.66 -1.67
N CYS A 184 2.08 -7.32 -1.95
CA CYS A 184 1.43 -8.26 -1.03
C CYS A 184 2.38 -9.40 -0.61
N ALA A 185 3.06 -10.02 -1.57
CA ALA A 185 4.02 -11.08 -1.27
C ALA A 185 5.21 -10.54 -0.45
N MET A 186 5.74 -9.37 -0.81
CA MET A 186 6.86 -8.75 -0.12
C MET A 186 6.55 -8.45 1.34
N ARG A 187 5.40 -7.83 1.65
CA ARG A 187 4.97 -7.56 3.04
C ARG A 187 5.00 -8.78 3.95
N ARG A 188 4.83 -9.98 3.37
CA ARG A 188 4.82 -11.24 4.12
C ARG A 188 6.20 -11.87 4.25
N LEU A 189 7.03 -11.66 3.22
CA LEU A 189 8.36 -12.22 3.13
C LEU A 189 9.37 -11.35 3.90
N ASP A 190 9.27 -10.04 3.79
CA ASP A 190 10.02 -9.02 4.53
C ASP A 190 9.77 -9.17 6.04
N LYS A 191 10.80 -9.60 6.78
CA LYS A 191 10.73 -9.87 8.22
C LYS A 191 11.25 -8.73 9.06
N ASP A 192 12.10 -7.88 8.51
CA ASP A 192 12.68 -6.73 9.20
C ASP A 192 11.97 -5.40 8.89
N GLN A 193 10.96 -5.44 8.02
CA GLN A 193 10.12 -4.31 7.61
C GLN A 193 10.90 -3.21 6.88
N ASP A 194 12.01 -3.56 6.21
CA ASP A 194 12.82 -2.60 5.45
C ASP A 194 12.23 -2.28 4.06
N SER A 195 11.06 -2.86 3.74
CA SER A 195 10.36 -2.76 2.44
C SER A 195 11.11 -3.42 1.29
N ASP A 196 12.09 -4.27 1.58
CA ASP A 196 12.77 -5.13 0.64
C ASP A 196 12.65 -6.60 1.08
N VAL A 197 12.98 -7.54 0.19
CA VAL A 197 13.08 -8.96 0.57
C VAL A 197 14.49 -9.42 0.29
N ASN A 198 15.32 -9.30 1.31
CA ASN A 198 16.74 -9.56 1.24
C ASN A 198 17.04 -11.04 1.61
N ARG A 199 18.33 -11.38 1.61
CA ARG A 199 18.77 -12.73 1.97
C ARG A 199 18.42 -13.10 3.41
N PHE A 200 18.46 -12.14 4.34
CA PHE A 200 18.13 -12.36 5.73
C PHE A 200 16.66 -12.78 5.90
N ASP A 201 15.74 -12.14 5.18
CA ASP A 201 14.32 -12.52 5.19
C ASP A 201 14.09 -13.96 4.77
N TRP A 202 14.70 -14.36 3.65
CA TRP A 202 14.65 -15.74 3.19
C TRP A 202 15.32 -16.69 4.15
N GLU A 203 16.46 -16.31 4.74
CA GLU A 203 17.14 -17.12 5.74
C GLU A 203 16.29 -17.34 6.98
N GLU A 204 15.56 -16.30 7.40
CA GLU A 204 14.65 -16.32 8.54
C GLU A 204 13.41 -17.18 8.26
N ILE A 205 12.80 -17.05 7.08
CA ILE A 205 11.74 -17.94 6.63
C ILE A 205 12.22 -19.41 6.60
N LEU A 206 13.48 -19.62 6.21
CA LEU A 206 14.13 -20.93 6.17
C LEU A 206 14.78 -21.33 7.52
N LYS A 207 14.67 -20.54 8.59
CA LYS A 207 15.07 -20.95 9.94
C LYS A 207 13.97 -21.87 10.49
N CYS A 208 13.84 -23.07 9.92
CA CYS A 208 13.09 -24.14 10.56
C CYS A 208 13.85 -24.57 11.83
N PRO A 209 13.25 -24.53 13.03
CA PRO A 209 13.70 -25.40 14.10
C PRO A 209 13.52 -26.84 13.60
N LYS A 210 14.57 -27.67 13.75
CA LYS A 210 14.52 -29.09 13.37
C LYS A 210 13.21 -29.68 13.90
N PRO A 211 12.47 -30.50 13.12
CA PRO A 211 11.33 -31.22 13.67
C PRO A 211 11.78 -31.92 14.96
N PRO A 212 10.95 -31.96 16.02
CA PRO A 212 11.30 -32.72 17.21
C PRO A 212 11.68 -34.11 16.72
N LYS A 213 12.90 -34.55 17.07
CA LYS A 213 13.35 -35.89 16.74
C LYS A 213 12.24 -36.81 17.21
N SER A 214 11.49 -37.39 16.28
CA SER A 214 10.67 -38.53 16.63
C SER A 214 11.65 -39.53 17.23
N ASN A 215 11.37 -39.98 18.45
CA ASN A 215 12.11 -41.10 19.02
C ASN A 215 11.84 -42.30 18.12
N GLN A 216 12.63 -42.44 17.06
CA GLN A 216 12.76 -43.65 16.28
C GLN A 216 13.54 -44.62 17.14
N GLY A 217 12.82 -45.28 18.05
CA GLY A 217 13.17 -46.62 18.44
C GLY A 217 13.07 -47.50 17.20
N SER A 218 14.23 -47.95 16.72
CA SER A 218 14.47 -49.21 16.02
C SER A 218 13.40 -49.66 15.01
N ILE A 219 13.56 -49.28 13.74
CA ILE A 219 13.27 -50.20 12.62
C ILE A 219 14.44 -50.12 11.64
N GLY A 220 15.49 -50.88 11.97
CA GLY A 220 16.46 -51.32 10.98
C GLY A 220 15.82 -52.38 10.07
N ASN A 221 16.26 -52.37 8.81
CA ASN A 221 16.07 -53.41 7.80
C ASN A 221 14.71 -53.51 7.11
N LEU A 222 14.44 -52.60 6.16
CA LEU A 222 13.57 -52.90 5.01
C LEU A 222 13.91 -52.00 3.80
N GLN A 223 15.17 -52.06 3.37
CA GLN A 223 15.59 -51.70 2.00
C GLN A 223 16.46 -52.82 1.46
N LYS A 224 15.81 -53.93 1.08
CA LYS A 224 16.31 -54.98 0.19
C LYS A 224 15.18 -55.98 -0.06
N GLN A 225 14.22 -55.60 -0.90
CA GLN A 225 13.37 -56.47 -1.71
C GLN A 225 12.23 -55.61 -2.26
N ILE A 226 12.29 -55.32 -3.57
CA ILE A 226 11.21 -55.19 -4.56
C ILE A 226 11.88 -54.56 -5.80
N ILE A 227 12.77 -55.33 -6.41
CA ILE A 227 13.07 -55.29 -7.84
C ILE A 227 13.04 -56.75 -8.27
N LYS A 228 11.92 -57.19 -8.82
CA LYS A 228 11.74 -58.29 -9.79
C LYS A 228 10.28 -58.71 -9.80
N GLN A 229 9.80 -59.03 -11.00
CA GLN A 229 8.50 -59.64 -11.35
C GLN A 229 7.36 -58.58 -11.46
N GLN A 230 6.64 -58.42 -12.56
CA GLN A 230 6.40 -59.28 -13.72
C GLN A 230 5.97 -58.44 -14.94
N SER A 231 6.56 -58.77 -16.08
CA SER A 231 6.05 -58.52 -17.42
C SER A 231 5.37 -59.79 -17.94
N SER A 232 4.12 -59.71 -18.42
CA SER A 232 3.65 -60.45 -19.62
C SER A 232 2.14 -60.33 -19.89
N LYS A 233 1.82 -59.87 -21.13
CA LYS A 233 0.77 -60.33 -22.08
C LYS A 233 -0.71 -60.16 -21.64
N SER A 234 -1.69 -59.76 -22.47
CA SER A 234 -2.05 -60.12 -23.87
C SER A 234 -3.03 -59.07 -24.48
N ILE A 235 -2.89 -58.60 -25.73
CA ILE A 235 -3.50 -59.05 -27.01
C ILE A 235 -5.05 -58.99 -27.08
N HIS A 236 -5.56 -58.09 -27.95
CA HIS A 236 -6.68 -58.19 -28.94
C HIS A 236 -6.80 -56.78 -29.56
N ARG A 237 -6.56 -56.45 -30.85
CA ARG A 237 -6.83 -56.99 -32.21
C ARG A 237 -8.25 -56.72 -32.75
N SER A 238 -8.37 -55.66 -33.58
CA SER A 238 -9.19 -55.51 -34.82
C SER A 238 -9.16 -54.03 -35.24
N GLU A 239 -8.50 -53.57 -36.33
CA GLU A 239 -8.88 -53.62 -37.77
C GLU A 239 -10.38 -53.31 -37.98
N SER A 240 -10.86 -52.36 -38.79
CA SER A 240 -10.53 -51.86 -40.14
C SER A 240 -11.47 -50.65 -40.40
N ARG A 241 -11.28 -49.68 -41.32
CA ARG A 241 -11.32 -49.75 -42.79
C ARG A 241 -11.13 -48.32 -43.36
N GLN A 242 -10.41 -48.21 -44.46
CA GLN A 242 -10.33 -47.03 -45.34
C GLN A 242 -11.60 -46.89 -46.19
N LYS A 243 -11.92 -45.67 -46.62
CA LYS A 243 -12.24 -45.33 -48.04
C LYS A 243 -12.37 -43.82 -48.25
N THR A 244 -11.69 -43.36 -49.29
CA THR A 244 -11.87 -42.09 -50.00
C THR A 244 -13.19 -42.10 -50.78
N ASP A 245 -13.75 -40.93 -51.08
CA ASP A 245 -13.85 -40.41 -52.47
C ASP A 245 -14.49 -39.01 -52.49
N GLN A 246 -14.00 -38.20 -53.42
CA GLN A 246 -14.53 -36.89 -53.84
C GLN A 246 -15.75 -37.08 -54.75
N GLU A 247 -16.72 -36.15 -54.72
CA GLU A 247 -17.12 -35.34 -55.89
C GLU A 247 -18.26 -34.35 -55.58
N ASN A 248 -18.30 -33.30 -56.40
CA ASN A 248 -19.12 -32.08 -56.36
C ASN A 248 -20.61 -32.29 -56.68
N ILE A 249 -21.47 -31.33 -56.27
CA ILE A 249 -22.24 -30.41 -57.13
C ILE A 249 -23.27 -29.59 -56.31
N ASN A 250 -23.18 -28.26 -56.47
CA ASN A 250 -24.19 -27.18 -56.44
C ASN A 250 -25.46 -27.25 -55.56
N SER A 251 -25.63 -26.19 -54.75
CA SER A 251 -26.62 -25.08 -54.93
C SER A 251 -27.41 -24.67 -53.68
N ASN A 252 -27.50 -23.34 -53.55
CA ASN A 252 -28.56 -22.53 -52.94
C ASN A 252 -28.71 -22.37 -51.42
N ARG A 253 -28.52 -21.10 -51.02
CA ARG A 253 -29.34 -20.30 -50.08
C ARG A 253 -29.54 -20.84 -48.66
N ASN A 254 -28.85 -20.22 -47.70
CA ASN A 254 -29.50 -19.27 -46.79
C ASN A 254 -28.47 -18.59 -45.88
N VAL A 255 -28.51 -17.26 -45.85
CA VAL A 255 -27.76 -16.41 -44.94
C VAL A 255 -28.36 -16.58 -43.55
N HIS A 256 -27.65 -17.26 -42.66
CA HIS A 256 -27.90 -17.22 -41.22
C HIS A 256 -26.74 -16.49 -40.56
N PHE A 257 -27.05 -15.35 -39.95
CA PHE A 257 -26.18 -14.61 -39.03
C PHE A 257 -25.70 -15.55 -37.92
N SER A 258 -24.42 -15.91 -37.93
CA SER A 258 -23.76 -16.47 -36.77
C SER A 258 -23.23 -15.33 -35.90
N LEU A 259 -23.84 -15.18 -34.73
CA LEU A 259 -23.31 -14.38 -33.63
C LEU A 259 -21.87 -14.84 -33.32
N MET A 260 -20.91 -14.00 -33.64
CA MET A 260 -19.55 -14.07 -33.09
C MET A 260 -19.62 -13.76 -31.58
N LYS A 261 -19.69 -14.80 -30.75
CA LYS A 261 -19.28 -14.72 -29.35
C LYS A 261 -17.76 -14.69 -29.29
N SER A 262 -17.17 -13.51 -29.42
CA SER A 262 -15.75 -13.28 -29.15
C SER A 262 -15.57 -12.28 -28.01
N SER A 263 -14.80 -12.71 -27.01
CA SER A 263 -14.06 -11.92 -26.02
C SER A 263 -14.82 -11.12 -24.95
N THR A 264 -15.25 -11.81 -23.89
CA THR A 264 -15.55 -11.18 -22.59
C THR A 264 -14.32 -11.11 -21.65
N LYS A 265 -13.17 -11.67 -22.06
CA LYS A 265 -11.94 -11.67 -21.24
C LYS A 265 -11.09 -10.41 -21.44
N SER A 266 -11.07 -9.81 -22.63
CA SER A 266 -10.33 -8.56 -22.88
C SER A 266 -11.02 -7.35 -22.27
N LEU A 267 -12.36 -7.28 -22.34
CA LEU A 267 -13.13 -6.20 -21.72
C LEU A 267 -12.97 -6.17 -20.19
N LYS A 268 -13.01 -7.33 -19.52
CA LYS A 268 -12.85 -7.41 -18.06
C LYS A 268 -11.48 -6.94 -17.55
N LYS A 269 -10.43 -7.14 -18.35
CA LYS A 269 -9.05 -6.70 -18.01
C LYS A 269 -8.85 -5.20 -18.28
N GLN A 270 -9.57 -4.64 -19.26
CA GLN A 270 -9.59 -3.18 -19.49
C GLN A 270 -10.41 -2.44 -18.44
N THR A 271 -11.58 -2.96 -18.04
CA THR A 271 -12.39 -2.35 -16.99
C THR A 271 -11.67 -2.36 -15.64
N SER A 272 -10.96 -3.45 -15.29
CA SER A 272 -10.21 -3.51 -14.03
C SER A 272 -9.03 -2.53 -13.97
N LEU A 273 -8.37 -2.25 -15.11
CA LEU A 273 -7.27 -1.30 -15.17
C LEU A 273 -7.78 0.15 -15.05
N ILE A 274 -8.93 0.45 -15.66
CA ILE A 274 -9.59 1.75 -15.53
C ILE A 274 -10.00 2.00 -14.07
N GLU A 275 -10.61 1.01 -13.42
CA GLU A 275 -10.99 1.08 -12.00
C GLU A 275 -9.77 1.31 -11.08
N GLU A 276 -8.64 0.67 -11.36
CA GLU A 276 -7.38 0.84 -10.61
C GLU A 276 -6.85 2.29 -10.72
N GLN A 277 -6.85 2.87 -11.92
CA GLN A 277 -6.39 4.25 -12.15
C GLN A 277 -7.30 5.30 -11.48
N ILE A 278 -8.61 5.07 -11.52
CA ILE A 278 -9.58 5.95 -10.85
C ILE A 278 -9.38 5.89 -9.33
N LEU A 279 -9.17 4.68 -8.78
CA LEU A 279 -8.93 4.50 -7.35
C LEU A 279 -7.62 5.17 -6.90
N GLU A 280 -6.56 5.07 -7.71
CA GLU A 280 -5.29 5.74 -7.45
C GLU A 280 -5.45 7.27 -7.42
N PHE A 281 -6.22 7.83 -8.36
CA PHE A 281 -6.53 9.25 -8.37
C PHE A 281 -7.40 9.67 -7.17
N GLN A 282 -8.40 8.89 -6.79
CA GLN A 282 -9.19 9.13 -5.57
C GLN A 282 -8.30 9.16 -4.32
N LEU A 283 -7.38 8.19 -4.20
CA LEU A 283 -6.44 8.11 -3.10
C LEU A 283 -5.52 9.34 -3.05
N HIS A 284 -5.05 9.79 -4.22
CA HIS A 284 -4.27 11.03 -4.35
C HIS A 284 -5.02 12.25 -3.80
N LEU A 285 -6.28 12.44 -4.20
CA LEU A 285 -7.11 13.55 -3.74
C LEU A 285 -7.38 13.50 -2.23
N ILE A 286 -7.71 12.33 -1.70
CA ILE A 286 -7.94 12.14 -0.26
C ILE A 286 -6.67 12.47 0.53
N THR A 287 -5.51 12.03 0.05
CA THR A 287 -4.23 12.22 0.75
C THR A 287 -3.84 13.69 0.77
N ILE A 288 -3.95 14.40 -0.36
CA ILE A 288 -3.76 15.86 -0.40
C ILE A 288 -4.76 16.59 0.50
N GLY A 289 -6.02 16.16 0.48
CA GLY A 289 -7.07 16.71 1.34
C GLY A 289 -6.71 16.65 2.82
N LYS A 290 -6.25 15.48 3.28
CA LYS A 290 -5.80 15.27 4.67
C LYS A 290 -4.57 16.08 5.04
N LEU A 291 -3.54 16.12 4.17
CA LEU A 291 -2.35 16.90 4.43
C LEU A 291 -2.67 18.40 4.56
N ASN A 292 -3.60 18.91 3.74
CA ASN A 292 -4.08 20.28 3.88
C ASN A 292 -4.88 20.50 5.17
N GLU A 293 -5.68 19.53 5.62
CA GLU A 293 -6.37 19.63 6.92
C GLU A 293 -5.36 19.74 8.09
N GLU A 294 -4.24 19.03 8.03
CA GLU A 294 -3.17 19.16 9.02
C GLU A 294 -2.49 20.55 8.94
N VAL A 295 -2.24 21.05 7.74
CA VAL A 295 -1.77 22.43 7.53
C VAL A 295 -2.74 23.44 8.14
N ASP A 296 -4.05 23.29 7.91
CA ASP A 296 -5.09 24.16 8.49
C ASP A 296 -5.05 24.14 10.02
N GLN A 297 -4.87 22.96 10.63
CA GLN A 297 -4.76 22.81 12.09
C GLN A 297 -3.52 23.50 12.65
N ILE A 298 -2.36 23.32 12.00
CA ILE A 298 -1.10 23.96 12.42
C ILE A 298 -1.19 25.48 12.24
N LYS A 299 -1.79 25.94 11.13
CA LYS A 299 -2.07 27.36 10.91
C LYS A 299 -2.96 27.94 12.00
N LEU A 300 -4.01 27.22 12.39
CA LEU A 300 -4.89 27.64 13.47
C LEU A 300 -4.13 27.77 14.80
N GLU A 301 -3.30 26.78 15.13
CA GLU A 301 -2.45 26.81 16.31
C GLU A 301 -1.47 28.00 16.29
N LEU A 302 -0.77 28.19 15.16
CA LEU A 302 0.18 29.30 14.99
C LEU A 302 -0.49 30.67 15.11
N SER A 303 -1.66 30.84 14.48
CA SER A 303 -2.45 32.09 14.53
C SER A 303 -2.91 32.45 15.95
N SER A 304 -2.99 31.46 16.83
CA SER A 304 -3.43 31.64 18.22
C SER A 304 -2.30 32.02 19.18
N ARG A 305 -1.03 31.96 18.73
CA ARG A 305 0.15 32.30 19.54
C ARG A 305 0.20 33.81 19.79
N ALA A 306 0.45 34.18 21.05
CA ALA A 306 0.50 35.59 21.47
C ALA A 306 1.75 36.32 20.96
N ASP A 307 2.84 35.58 20.75
CA ASP A 307 4.12 36.06 20.26
C ASP A 307 4.27 35.91 18.73
N TYR A 308 3.19 35.60 18.02
CA TYR A 308 3.22 35.41 16.57
C TYR A 308 2.55 36.58 15.84
N SER A 309 3.22 37.06 14.79
CA SER A 309 2.68 37.96 13.78
C SER A 309 3.25 37.58 12.44
N ILE A 310 2.41 37.64 11.40
CA ILE A 310 2.85 37.35 10.05
C ILE A 310 3.91 38.33 9.55
N SER A 311 3.81 39.63 9.88
CA SER A 311 4.81 40.62 9.51
C SER A 311 6.16 40.35 10.18
N GLN A 312 6.13 39.94 11.46
CA GLN A 312 7.36 39.55 12.17
C GLN A 312 7.94 38.24 11.62
N ALA A 313 7.09 37.30 11.22
CA ALA A 313 7.52 36.04 10.62
C ALA A 313 8.14 36.30 9.24
N PHE A 314 7.59 37.23 8.47
CA PHE A 314 8.18 37.66 7.21
C PHE A 314 9.57 38.29 7.44
N SER A 315 9.68 39.28 8.34
CA SER A 315 10.97 39.90 8.69
C SER A 315 11.98 38.93 9.33
N PHE A 316 11.53 37.82 9.90
CA PHE A 316 12.42 36.76 10.40
C PHE A 316 13.09 36.00 9.25
N PHE A 317 12.42 35.86 8.11
CA PHE A 317 12.97 35.22 6.92
C PHE A 317 13.68 36.21 6.00
N ASP A 318 13.15 37.41 5.78
CA ASP A 318 13.74 38.49 4.96
C ASP A 318 14.97 39.11 5.68
N LEU A 319 16.13 38.48 5.51
CA LEU A 319 17.34 38.81 6.27
C LEU A 319 18.09 40.03 5.73
N ASP A 320 17.98 40.31 4.43
CA ASP A 320 18.55 41.49 3.80
C ASP A 320 17.59 42.68 3.74
N VAL A 321 16.33 42.47 4.17
CA VAL A 321 15.30 43.52 4.32
C VAL A 321 14.96 44.15 2.96
N ASP A 322 15.01 43.35 1.90
CA ASP A 322 14.70 43.80 0.54
C ASP A 322 13.19 43.74 0.22
N GLY A 323 12.39 43.24 1.17
CA GLY A 323 10.94 43.09 1.03
C GLY A 323 10.53 41.82 0.28
N SER A 324 11.48 40.91 0.05
CA SER A 324 11.28 39.62 -0.59
C SER A 324 12.04 38.51 0.16
N ILE A 325 11.62 37.26 -0.01
CA ILE A 325 12.28 36.11 0.60
C ILE A 325 12.81 35.23 -0.52
N GLY A 326 14.13 35.22 -0.68
CA GLY A 326 14.81 34.40 -1.68
C GLY A 326 15.27 33.03 -1.16
N LEU A 327 16.04 32.34 -2.00
CA LEU A 327 16.62 31.03 -1.66
C LEU A 327 17.53 31.11 -0.43
N GLN A 328 18.37 32.14 -0.35
CA GLN A 328 19.35 32.28 0.72
C GLN A 328 18.66 32.58 2.06
N ASP A 329 17.63 33.42 2.03
CA ASP A 329 16.77 33.76 3.16
C ASP A 329 16.07 32.54 3.75
N LEU A 330 15.41 31.74 2.89
CA LEU A 330 14.79 30.49 3.33
C LEU A 330 15.82 29.50 3.87
N LYS A 331 16.98 29.37 3.23
CA LYS A 331 18.03 28.46 3.70
C LYS A 331 18.51 28.82 5.10
N LEU A 332 18.78 30.10 5.34
CA LEU A 332 19.20 30.58 6.67
C LEU A 332 18.07 30.53 7.69
N GLY A 333 16.85 30.93 7.31
CA GLY A 333 15.68 30.85 8.19
C GLY A 333 15.32 29.41 8.57
N PHE A 334 15.42 28.46 7.63
CA PHE A 334 15.25 27.03 7.89
C PHE A 334 16.33 26.50 8.83
N LEU A 335 17.58 26.89 8.62
CA LEU A 335 18.67 26.54 9.53
C LEU A 335 18.42 27.09 10.94
N GLN A 336 17.92 28.32 11.09
CA GLN A 336 17.56 28.90 12.39
C GLN A 336 16.39 28.18 13.08
N LEU A 337 15.51 27.53 12.32
CA LEU A 337 14.46 26.64 12.83
C LEU A 337 14.95 25.18 13.02
N GLY A 338 16.21 24.90 12.70
CA GLY A 338 16.81 23.56 12.75
C GLY A 338 16.20 22.60 11.72
N ILE A 339 15.86 23.11 10.54
CA ILE A 339 15.41 22.34 9.37
C ILE A 339 16.60 22.27 8.42
N ASP A 340 17.04 21.05 8.11
CA ASP A 340 18.08 20.80 7.13
C ASP A 340 17.45 20.24 5.85
N VAL A 341 17.47 21.04 4.79
CA VAL A 341 16.91 20.69 3.48
C VAL A 341 17.82 21.21 2.38
N ASN A 342 17.91 20.42 1.31
CA ASN A 342 18.72 20.78 0.16
C ASN A 342 18.10 21.96 -0.63
N ASP A 343 18.96 22.68 -1.35
CA ASP A 343 18.57 23.84 -2.15
C ASP A 343 17.51 23.49 -3.21
N PHE A 344 17.50 22.25 -3.71
CA PHE A 344 16.51 21.78 -4.70
C PHE A 344 15.08 21.80 -4.15
N ILE A 345 14.90 21.34 -2.92
CA ILE A 345 13.59 21.31 -2.24
C ILE A 345 13.15 22.75 -1.93
N ILE A 346 14.06 23.61 -1.47
CA ILE A 346 13.73 25.02 -1.19
C ILE A 346 13.31 25.76 -2.47
N ARG A 347 14.01 25.53 -3.59
CA ARG A 347 13.61 26.07 -4.91
C ARG A 347 12.24 25.56 -5.34
N SER A 348 11.95 24.28 -5.10
CA SER A 348 10.64 23.70 -5.40
C SER A 348 9.53 24.35 -4.57
N LEU A 349 9.81 24.61 -3.29
CA LEU A 349 8.91 25.32 -2.40
C LEU A 349 8.65 26.75 -2.91
N LEU A 350 9.71 27.52 -3.21
CA LEU A 350 9.59 28.87 -3.79
C LEU A 350 8.71 28.89 -5.04
N HIS A 351 9.01 28.00 -5.99
CA HIS A 351 8.31 27.91 -7.26
C HIS A 351 6.82 27.57 -7.11
N ASN A 352 6.46 26.66 -6.19
CA ASN A 352 5.08 26.20 -6.04
C ASN A 352 4.16 27.25 -5.41
N TYR A 353 4.70 28.23 -4.69
CA TYR A 353 3.91 29.18 -3.91
C TYR A 353 4.05 30.64 -4.32
N SER A 354 4.96 31.00 -5.24
CA SER A 354 4.97 32.37 -5.76
C SER A 354 3.77 32.63 -6.70
N THR A 355 3.17 33.81 -6.60
CA THR A 355 1.90 34.13 -7.28
C THR A 355 2.09 35.01 -8.52
N HIS A 356 3.11 35.89 -8.61
CA HIS A 356 3.09 36.89 -9.68
C HIS A 356 4.39 37.21 -10.46
N HIS A 357 5.61 37.32 -9.89
CA HIS A 357 6.71 37.95 -10.66
C HIS A 357 8.12 37.34 -10.60
N SER A 358 8.44 36.48 -9.65
CA SER A 358 9.70 35.74 -9.67
C SER A 358 9.44 34.33 -9.16
N GLN A 359 9.74 33.32 -9.98
CA GLN A 359 9.67 31.90 -9.58
C GLN A 359 10.74 31.52 -8.53
N THR A 360 11.43 32.53 -8.00
CA THR A 360 12.67 32.42 -7.24
C THR A 360 12.62 33.16 -5.91
N GLN A 361 11.59 33.99 -5.67
CA GLN A 361 11.41 34.72 -4.41
C GLN A 361 9.92 34.79 -4.06
N TRP A 362 9.63 35.02 -2.78
CA TRP A 362 8.29 35.32 -2.28
C TRP A 362 8.20 36.77 -1.84
N ASP A 363 7.17 37.47 -2.29
CA ASP A 363 6.79 38.72 -1.65
C ASP A 363 5.94 38.46 -0.39
N PHE A 364 5.50 39.54 0.27
CA PHE A 364 4.66 39.42 1.45
C PHE A 364 3.32 38.71 1.16
N THR A 365 2.73 38.92 -0.01
CA THR A 365 1.45 38.31 -0.43
C THR A 365 1.60 36.80 -0.59
N ASP A 366 2.68 36.36 -1.23
CA ASP A 366 3.04 34.95 -1.36
C ASP A 366 3.22 34.31 0.01
N PHE A 367 3.93 34.99 0.91
CA PHE A 367 4.15 34.52 2.28
C PHE A 367 2.83 34.41 3.07
N GLN A 368 1.90 35.35 2.88
CA GLN A 368 0.55 35.31 3.48
C GLN A 368 -0.29 34.11 3.02
N SER A 369 -0.02 33.54 1.84
CA SER A 369 -0.70 32.31 1.42
C SER A 369 -0.24 31.08 2.25
N LEU A 370 1.01 31.10 2.73
CA LEU A 370 1.65 30.00 3.45
C LEU A 370 1.51 30.13 4.97
N PHE A 371 1.58 31.34 5.49
CA PHE A 371 1.53 31.62 6.92
C PHE A 371 0.21 32.30 7.29
N PRO A 372 -0.39 31.97 8.44
CA PRO A 372 -1.67 32.56 8.85
C PRO A 372 -1.47 33.97 9.41
N GLU A 373 -2.50 34.81 9.36
CA GLU A 373 -2.53 36.04 10.16
C GLU A 373 -2.72 35.73 11.65
N SER A 374 -2.20 36.60 12.52
CA SER A 374 -2.37 36.48 13.97
C SER A 374 -3.80 36.85 14.38
N LYS A 375 -4.43 36.03 15.23
CA LYS A 375 -5.75 36.33 15.79
C LYS A 375 -5.71 37.28 16.99
N GLN A 376 -4.53 37.49 17.56
CA GLN A 376 -4.33 38.35 18.71
C GLN A 376 -3.86 39.74 18.26
N THR A 377 -4.38 40.80 18.89
CA THR A 377 -3.81 42.14 18.78
C THR A 377 -2.43 42.13 19.43
N LEU A 378 -1.39 42.41 18.63
CA LEU A 378 0.00 42.46 19.08
C LEU A 378 0.17 43.44 20.24
N ASN A 379 0.22 42.90 21.46
CA ASN A 379 0.68 43.66 22.62
C ASN A 379 2.20 43.71 22.56
N SER A 380 2.74 44.80 21.99
CA SER A 380 4.14 45.27 22.08
C SER A 380 5.16 44.19 22.49
N TYR A 381 5.58 43.34 21.54
CA TYR A 381 6.48 42.22 21.82
C TYR A 381 7.89 42.45 21.27
N ASN A 382 8.90 42.15 22.10
CA ASN A 382 10.32 42.50 21.95
C ASN A 382 11.14 41.60 21.00
N GLY A 383 10.57 41.20 19.86
CA GLY A 383 11.37 40.84 18.68
C GLY A 383 11.96 39.42 18.58
N GLN A 384 11.58 38.44 19.42
CA GLN A 384 12.00 37.04 19.20
C GLN A 384 10.90 36.02 19.49
N PHE A 385 10.59 35.15 18.51
CA PHE A 385 9.66 34.04 18.70
C PHE A 385 10.12 33.09 19.82
N THR A 386 9.16 32.67 20.65
CA THR A 386 9.38 31.61 21.64
C THR A 386 9.75 30.29 20.96
N TYR A 387 10.35 29.38 21.72
CA TYR A 387 10.68 28.03 21.23
C TYR A 387 9.45 27.30 20.68
N GLU A 388 8.31 27.38 21.37
CA GLU A 388 7.07 26.73 20.91
C GLU A 388 6.55 27.34 19.59
N THR A 389 6.61 28.66 19.43
CA THR A 389 6.21 29.30 18.17
C THR A 389 7.13 28.91 17.02
N LYS A 390 8.46 28.87 17.24
CA LYS A 390 9.43 28.35 16.25
C LYS A 390 9.18 26.88 15.90
N LYS A 391 8.82 26.06 16.89
CA LYS A 391 8.48 24.64 16.70
C LYS A 391 7.23 24.47 15.84
N ILE A 392 6.19 25.29 16.04
CA ILE A 392 4.97 25.26 15.23
C ILE A 392 5.27 25.74 13.80
N MET A 393 6.03 26.83 13.63
CA MET A 393 6.50 27.29 12.30
C MET A 393 7.28 26.19 11.57
N LYS A 394 8.16 25.49 12.28
CA LYS A 394 8.90 24.34 11.76
C LYS A 394 7.97 23.20 11.30
N MET A 395 6.97 22.86 12.10
CA MET A 395 5.98 21.83 11.73
C MET A 395 5.20 22.25 10.47
N LEU A 396 4.80 23.52 10.37
CA LEU A 396 4.09 24.05 9.21
C LEU A 396 4.93 23.90 7.94
N ILE A 397 6.21 24.31 8.00
CA ILE A 397 7.15 24.18 6.87
C ILE A 397 7.30 22.72 6.47
N TYR A 398 7.51 21.80 7.42
CA TYR A 398 7.63 20.37 7.10
C TYR A 398 6.39 19.82 6.40
N LYS A 399 5.19 20.25 6.81
CA LYS A 399 3.95 19.82 6.14
C LYS A 399 3.83 20.35 4.72
N TYR A 400 4.25 21.58 4.45
CA TYR A 400 4.34 22.07 3.07
C TYR A 400 5.34 21.28 2.22
N LEU A 401 6.50 20.96 2.78
CA LEU A 401 7.50 20.13 2.10
C LEU A 401 6.99 18.71 1.83
N GLU A 402 6.24 18.13 2.78
CA GLU A 402 5.58 16.83 2.63
C GLU A 402 4.55 16.85 1.50
N ILE A 403 3.71 17.89 1.42
CA ILE A 403 2.74 18.07 0.33
C ILE A 403 3.44 18.15 -1.03
N ILE A 404 4.52 18.94 -1.13
CA ILE A 404 5.27 19.07 -2.39
C ILE A 404 5.88 17.73 -2.80
N LYS A 405 6.51 17.03 -1.86
CA LYS A 405 7.12 15.73 -2.12
C LYS A 405 6.06 14.73 -2.58
N TYR A 406 4.96 14.62 -1.84
CA TYR A 406 3.87 13.72 -2.17
C TYR A 406 3.29 14.02 -3.54
N ARG A 407 2.95 15.29 -3.82
CA ARG A 407 2.44 15.72 -5.13
C ARG A 407 3.36 15.28 -6.25
N LYS A 408 4.66 15.55 -6.12
CA LYS A 408 5.63 15.17 -7.15
C LYS A 408 5.70 13.67 -7.38
N GLU A 409 5.70 12.88 -6.31
CA GLU A 409 5.78 11.41 -6.41
C GLU A 409 4.50 10.81 -6.98
N SER A 410 3.33 11.27 -6.51
CA SER A 410 2.04 10.74 -6.94
C SER A 410 1.64 11.21 -8.34
N THR A 411 1.93 12.47 -8.71
CA THR A 411 1.69 12.93 -10.08
C THR A 411 2.61 12.23 -11.06
N GLN A 412 3.87 11.98 -10.69
CA GLN A 412 4.77 11.19 -11.54
C GLN A 412 4.22 9.79 -11.78
N GLN A 413 3.73 9.10 -10.75
CA GLN A 413 3.12 7.77 -10.88
C GLN A 413 1.90 7.79 -11.80
N LEU A 414 0.99 8.73 -11.58
CA LEU A 414 -0.22 8.90 -12.40
C LEU A 414 0.10 9.32 -13.84
N ALA A 415 1.16 10.11 -14.05
CA ALA A 415 1.58 10.63 -15.36
C ALA A 415 2.46 9.67 -16.18
N LEU A 416 2.86 8.51 -15.65
CA LEU A 416 3.71 7.54 -16.37
C LEU A 416 3.08 7.07 -17.70
N ASP A 417 1.75 7.11 -17.81
CA ASP A 417 1.03 6.89 -19.07
C ASP A 417 0.05 8.04 -19.29
N ILE A 418 0.20 8.79 -20.38
CA ILE A 418 -0.71 9.88 -20.77
C ILE A 418 -2.15 9.36 -20.86
N LYS A 419 -2.33 8.08 -21.19
CA LYS A 419 -3.66 7.43 -21.21
C LYS A 419 -4.32 7.40 -19.84
N ASN A 420 -3.57 7.40 -18.75
CA ASN A 420 -4.15 7.47 -17.39
C ASN A 420 -4.85 8.81 -17.19
N ILE A 421 -4.24 9.91 -17.64
CA ILE A 421 -4.81 11.25 -17.55
C ILE A 421 -6.09 11.32 -18.39
N ASP A 422 -6.07 10.73 -19.60
CA ASP A 422 -7.26 10.64 -20.46
C ASP A 422 -8.39 9.86 -19.79
N ILE A 423 -8.07 8.71 -19.20
CA ILE A 423 -9.04 7.82 -18.55
C ILE A 423 -9.67 8.53 -17.36
N ILE A 424 -8.86 9.16 -16.51
CA ILE A 424 -9.34 9.88 -15.33
C ILE A 424 -10.18 11.08 -15.76
N PHE A 425 -9.71 11.88 -16.74
CA PHE A 425 -10.43 13.04 -17.20
C PHE A 425 -11.80 12.67 -17.77
N ASN A 426 -11.84 11.71 -18.70
CA ASN A 426 -13.10 11.26 -19.33
C ASN A 426 -14.03 10.54 -18.35
N PHE A 427 -13.51 9.99 -17.25
CA PHE A 427 -14.33 9.39 -16.20
C PHE A 427 -15.03 10.46 -15.36
N ILE A 428 -14.36 11.59 -15.13
CA ILE A 428 -14.90 12.70 -14.34
C ILE A 428 -15.80 13.57 -15.21
N ASP A 429 -15.39 13.93 -16.42
CA ASP A 429 -16.14 14.73 -17.40
C ASP A 429 -17.39 13.98 -17.89
N LEU A 430 -18.47 14.08 -17.12
CA LEU A 430 -19.69 13.28 -17.29
C LEU A 430 -20.47 13.63 -18.56
N ASP A 431 -20.51 14.91 -18.91
CA ASP A 431 -21.22 15.42 -20.08
C ASP A 431 -20.32 15.53 -21.32
N GLN A 432 -19.02 15.23 -21.18
CA GLN A 432 -18.03 15.17 -22.25
C GLN A 432 -17.87 16.50 -22.98
N ASP A 433 -18.04 17.61 -22.25
CA ASP A 433 -17.91 18.96 -22.79
C ASP A 433 -16.44 19.44 -22.82
N GLY A 434 -15.53 18.66 -22.24
CA GLY A 434 -14.11 18.97 -22.14
C GLY A 434 -13.74 19.86 -20.95
N ILE A 435 -14.67 20.07 -20.01
CA ILE A 435 -14.54 20.93 -18.84
C ILE A 435 -15.02 20.17 -17.59
N ILE A 436 -14.12 19.95 -16.65
CA ILE A 436 -14.50 19.37 -15.36
C ILE A 436 -14.95 20.47 -14.39
N THR A 437 -16.18 20.37 -13.90
CA THR A 437 -16.76 21.19 -12.85
C THR A 437 -16.71 20.50 -11.48
N GLN A 438 -17.00 21.22 -10.40
CA GLN A 438 -17.07 20.60 -9.07
C GLN A 438 -18.18 19.54 -8.95
N ASP A 439 -19.25 19.67 -9.74
CA ASP A 439 -20.37 18.73 -9.72
C ASP A 439 -20.01 17.38 -10.36
N ASP A 440 -19.10 17.39 -11.33
CA ASP A 440 -18.61 16.19 -12.04
C ASP A 440 -17.83 15.25 -11.11
N PHE A 441 -17.21 15.80 -10.07
CA PHE A 441 -16.50 15.02 -9.04
C PHE A 441 -17.43 14.19 -8.14
N LYS A 442 -18.77 14.37 -8.20
CA LYS A 442 -19.71 13.54 -7.44
C LYS A 442 -19.57 12.05 -7.77
N VAL A 443 -19.12 11.72 -8.97
CA VAL A 443 -18.89 10.34 -9.42
C VAL A 443 -17.83 9.63 -8.59
N LEU A 444 -16.88 10.38 -8.01
CA LEU A 444 -15.80 9.82 -7.23
C LEU A 444 -16.17 9.54 -5.76
N ASP A 445 -17.39 9.87 -5.32
CA ASP A 445 -17.86 9.72 -3.92
C ASP A 445 -16.87 10.27 -2.87
N LEU A 446 -16.22 11.40 -3.21
CA LEU A 446 -15.25 12.06 -2.35
C LEU A 446 -15.93 13.12 -1.47
N LYS A 447 -15.34 13.37 -0.29
CA LYS A 447 -15.76 14.51 0.54
C LYS A 447 -15.60 15.81 -0.25
N SER A 448 -16.67 16.62 -0.31
CA SER A 448 -16.70 17.90 -1.02
C SER A 448 -15.51 18.82 -0.70
N LYS A 449 -15.02 18.83 0.55
CA LYS A 449 -13.83 19.61 0.95
C LYS A 449 -12.56 19.19 0.19
N HIS A 450 -12.34 17.91 -0.08
CA HIS A 450 -11.12 17.41 -0.75
C HIS A 450 -11.12 17.76 -2.23
N VAL A 451 -12.30 17.68 -2.86
CA VAL A 451 -12.53 18.15 -4.23
C VAL A 451 -12.28 19.65 -4.32
N LEU A 452 -12.80 20.45 -3.38
CA LEU A 452 -12.59 21.88 -3.36
C LEU A 452 -11.09 22.25 -3.28
N LEU A 453 -10.32 21.55 -2.44
CA LEU A 453 -8.87 21.76 -2.33
C LEU A 453 -8.11 21.41 -3.62
N PHE A 454 -8.61 20.45 -4.39
CA PHE A 454 -8.07 20.15 -5.71
C PHE A 454 -8.35 21.30 -6.69
N PHE A 455 -9.58 21.81 -6.75
CA PHE A 455 -9.91 22.97 -7.58
C PHE A 455 -9.11 24.22 -7.21
N GLN A 456 -8.88 24.45 -5.91
CA GLN A 456 -8.05 25.57 -5.43
C GLN A 456 -6.59 25.50 -5.88
N SER A 457 -6.11 24.34 -6.32
CA SER A 457 -4.77 24.24 -6.93
C SER A 457 -4.68 24.91 -8.31
N PHE A 458 -5.81 25.15 -8.96
CA PHE A 458 -5.93 25.87 -10.23
C PHE A 458 -6.27 27.34 -9.95
N LYS A 459 -5.25 28.11 -9.55
CA LYS A 459 -5.36 29.53 -9.11
C LYS A 459 -6.23 30.41 -10.03
N ASP A 460 -6.22 30.17 -11.34
CA ASP A 460 -6.89 31.00 -12.33
C ASP A 460 -8.38 30.65 -12.56
N TYR A 461 -8.81 29.42 -12.24
CA TYR A 461 -10.16 28.92 -12.55
C TYR A 461 -10.67 27.92 -11.48
N PRO A 462 -11.05 28.40 -10.28
CA PRO A 462 -11.38 27.55 -9.14
C PRO A 462 -12.71 26.77 -9.27
N TYR A 463 -13.42 26.90 -10.39
CA TYR A 463 -14.73 26.27 -10.61
C TYR A 463 -14.79 25.39 -11.85
N GLN A 464 -13.81 25.49 -12.76
CA GLN A 464 -13.80 24.78 -14.04
C GLN A 464 -12.36 24.44 -14.43
N ILE A 465 -12.13 23.18 -14.78
CA ILE A 465 -10.80 22.68 -15.17
C ILE A 465 -10.89 22.13 -16.58
N THR A 466 -10.23 22.81 -17.52
CA THR A 466 -10.06 22.30 -18.89
C THR A 466 -9.10 21.11 -18.90
N TYR A 467 -9.22 20.24 -19.90
CA TYR A 467 -8.30 19.12 -20.11
C TYR A 467 -6.82 19.53 -20.08
N LYS A 468 -6.46 20.65 -20.72
CA LYS A 468 -5.06 21.14 -20.73
C LYS A 468 -4.57 21.55 -19.34
N GLN A 469 -5.44 22.12 -18.51
CA GLN A 469 -5.11 22.45 -17.13
C GLN A 469 -4.97 21.18 -16.30
N PHE A 470 -5.89 20.23 -16.47
CA PHE A 470 -5.84 18.93 -15.82
C PHE A 470 -4.54 18.19 -16.15
N GLN A 471 -4.13 18.15 -17.42
CA GLN A 471 -2.83 17.60 -17.83
C GLN A 471 -1.66 18.31 -17.14
N LYS A 472 -1.66 19.65 -17.09
CA LYS A 472 -0.59 20.43 -16.45
C LYS A 472 -0.48 20.16 -14.95
N TYR A 473 -1.54 19.70 -14.29
CA TYR A 473 -1.47 19.30 -12.89
C TYR A 473 -0.59 18.05 -12.68
N PHE A 474 -0.52 17.17 -13.69
CA PHE A 474 0.24 15.92 -13.62
C PHE A 474 1.66 15.99 -14.21
N ILE A 475 1.95 17.03 -15.00
CA ILE A 475 3.23 17.29 -15.67
C ILE A 475 4.03 18.30 -14.86
#